data_AF-A0A4R6PJ42-F1
#
_entry.id   AF-A0A4R6PJ42-F1
#
_cell.length_a   1.000
_cell.length_b   1.000
_cell.length_c   1.000
_cell.angle_alpha   90.00
_cell.angle_beta   90.00
_cell.angle_gamma   90.00
#
_symmetry.space_group_name_H-M   'P 1'
#
loop_
_entity.id
_entity.type
_entity.pdbx_description
1 polymer ?
#
loop_
_entity_poly.entity_id
_entity_poly.type
_entity_poly.pdbx_seq_one_letter_code
_entity_poly.pdbx_strand_id
1 'polypeptide(L)'
;MRNYPADSARNPQPPAEQEPPTPVRIIVHELLDYFGRCGACGYPASASRVIKHFGEGSIQHEVIATCGLPCGWRAPVSMRRMTGSP
;
A
#
# COMPACT_ATOMS: atom_id res chain seq x y z
N MET A 1 23.53 -9.81 -52.98
CA MET A 1 23.65 -10.11 -51.54
C MET A 1 23.90 -8.78 -50.84
N ARG A 2 22.92 -8.20 -50.13
CA ARG A 2 23.07 -6.90 -49.47
C ARG A 2 23.42 -7.13 -47.99
N ASN A 3 24.63 -6.74 -47.61
CA ASN A 3 25.04 -6.65 -46.21
C ASN A 3 24.32 -5.46 -45.56
N TYR A 4 23.55 -5.71 -44.50
CA TYR A 4 23.10 -4.67 -43.57
C TYR A 4 24.12 -4.56 -42.44
N PRO A 5 24.67 -3.36 -42.14
CA PRO A 5 25.40 -3.17 -40.89
C PRO A 5 24.37 -3.13 -39.76
N ALA A 6 24.59 -3.95 -38.73
CA ALA A 6 23.90 -3.80 -37.46
C ALA A 6 24.63 -2.72 -36.67
N ASP A 7 24.12 -1.49 -36.69
CA ASP A 7 24.60 -0.46 -35.77
C ASP A 7 23.52 -0.04 -34.77
N SER A 8 23.97 -0.06 -33.53
CA SER A 8 23.20 -0.26 -32.32
C SER A 8 22.61 1.06 -31.87
N ALA A 9 21.38 1.36 -32.28
CA ALA A 9 20.61 2.43 -31.65
C ALA A 9 20.25 1.99 -30.22
N ARG A 10 21.07 2.40 -29.25
CA ARG A 10 20.72 2.37 -27.82
C ARG A 10 19.38 3.06 -27.63
N ASN A 11 18.33 2.27 -27.43
CA ASN A 11 17.04 2.76 -26.98
C ASN A 11 17.23 3.43 -25.60
N PRO A 12 16.83 4.69 -25.40
CA PRO A 12 16.88 5.29 -24.07
C PRO A 12 15.97 4.49 -23.14
N GLN A 13 16.58 3.91 -22.10
CA GLN A 13 15.84 3.21 -21.05
C GLN A 13 14.89 4.22 -20.37
N PRO A 14 13.59 3.90 -20.22
CA PRO A 14 12.69 4.75 -19.44
C PRO A 14 13.26 4.92 -18.02
N PRO A 15 13.02 6.06 -17.35
CA PRO A 15 13.54 6.28 -16.00
C PRO A 15 13.13 5.10 -15.13
N ALA A 16 14.09 4.52 -14.42
CA ALA A 16 13.90 3.33 -13.60
C ALA A 16 12.62 3.47 -12.78
N GLU A 17 11.60 2.66 -13.08
CA GLU A 17 10.56 2.34 -12.13
C GLU A 17 11.28 1.68 -10.95
N GLN A 18 11.56 2.48 -9.94
CA GLN A 18 12.22 2.06 -8.72
C GLN A 18 11.32 1.03 -8.06
N GLU A 19 11.75 -0.23 -8.03
CA GLU A 19 11.10 -1.27 -7.25
C GLU A 19 10.90 -0.71 -5.84
N PRO A 20 9.67 -0.73 -5.29
CA PRO A 20 9.39 -0.08 -4.02
C PRO A 20 10.34 -0.66 -2.96
N PRO A 21 10.98 0.19 -2.14
CA PRO A 21 11.98 -0.27 -1.18
C PRO A 21 11.37 -1.30 -0.24
N THR A 22 12.14 -2.31 0.14
CA THR A 22 11.67 -3.33 1.10
C THR A 22 11.75 -2.78 2.52
N PRO A 23 10.69 -2.93 3.34
CA PRO A 23 10.74 -2.46 4.72
C PRO A 23 11.65 -3.37 5.57
N VAL A 24 12.52 -2.76 6.37
CA VAL A 24 13.38 -3.48 7.33
C VAL A 24 12.66 -3.84 8.63
N ARG A 25 11.54 -3.15 8.91
CA ARG A 25 10.66 -3.44 10.06
C ARG A 25 9.22 -3.09 9.73
N ILE A 26 8.30 -3.99 10.09
CA ILE A 26 6.85 -3.77 9.99
C ILE A 26 6.25 -3.90 11.39
N ILE A 27 5.46 -2.90 11.78
CA ILE A 27 4.67 -2.91 13.02
C ILE A 27 3.20 -2.80 12.64
N VAL A 28 2.37 -3.65 13.24
CA VAL A 28 0.91 -3.66 13.01
C VAL A 28 0.21 -3.37 14.34
N HIS A 29 -0.61 -2.32 14.35
CA HIS A 29 -1.46 -1.97 15.49
C HIS A 29 -2.92 -2.05 15.08
N GLU A 30 -3.72 -2.80 15.82
CA GLU A 30 -5.17 -2.77 15.64
C GLU A 30 -5.75 -1.41 16.03
N LEU A 31 -6.72 -0.93 15.26
CA LEU A 31 -7.45 0.31 15.52
C LEU A 31 -8.84 -0.05 16.06
N LEU A 32 -8.97 -0.08 17.38
CA LEU A 32 -10.21 -0.43 18.07
C LEU A 32 -11.29 0.66 17.95
N ASP A 33 -10.91 1.86 17.54
CA ASP A 33 -11.77 3.02 17.32
C ASP A 33 -12.19 3.21 15.85
N TYR A 34 -11.94 2.20 15.00
CA TYR A 34 -12.40 2.18 13.61
C TYR A 34 -13.78 1.54 13.48
N PHE A 35 -14.77 2.33 13.05
CA PHE A 35 -16.18 1.91 12.89
C PHE A 35 -16.63 1.90 11.41
N GLY A 36 -15.72 1.63 10.49
CA GLY A 36 -16.03 1.59 9.05
C GLY A 36 -16.83 0.36 8.63
N ARG A 37 -17.30 0.37 7.38
CA ARG A 37 -18.04 -0.73 6.75
C ARG A 37 -17.26 -1.31 5.57
N CYS A 38 -17.47 -2.59 5.34
CA CYS A 38 -16.96 -3.31 4.18
C CYS A 38 -17.52 -2.71 2.88
N GLY A 39 -16.63 -2.30 1.98
CA GLY A 39 -17.01 -1.76 0.66
C GLY A 39 -17.72 -2.77 -0.25
N ALA A 40 -17.56 -4.08 -0.01
CA ALA A 40 -18.22 -5.13 -0.78
C ALA A 40 -19.62 -5.53 -0.26
N CYS A 41 -19.78 -5.82 1.04
CA CYS A 41 -21.03 -6.37 1.60
C CYS A 41 -21.68 -5.52 2.70
N GLY A 42 -21.11 -4.35 3.05
CA GLY A 42 -21.66 -3.42 4.02
C GLY A 42 -21.53 -3.83 5.51
N TYR A 43 -21.02 -5.02 5.80
CA TYR A 43 -20.79 -5.48 7.18
C TYR A 43 -19.71 -4.65 7.88
N PRO A 44 -19.73 -4.49 9.22
CA PRO A 44 -18.65 -3.83 9.95
C PRO A 44 -17.26 -4.38 9.57
N ALA A 45 -16.31 -3.46 9.40
CA ALA A 45 -14.92 -3.78 9.12
C ALA A 45 -14.05 -3.41 10.32
N SER A 46 -13.05 -4.25 10.64
CA SER A 46 -11.96 -3.88 11.53
C SER A 46 -10.87 -3.17 10.73
N ALA A 47 -9.97 -2.45 11.40
CA ALA A 47 -8.81 -1.87 10.75
C ALA A 47 -7.54 -2.03 11.57
N SER A 48 -6.40 -1.98 10.89
CA SER A 48 -5.09 -1.93 11.52
C SER A 48 -4.24 -0.84 10.86
N ARG A 49 -3.46 -0.11 11.67
CA ARG A 49 -2.38 0.75 11.21
C ARG A 49 -1.14 -0.10 10.99
N VAL A 50 -0.64 -0.11 9.77
CA VAL A 50 0.63 -0.72 9.37
C VAL A 50 1.68 0.39 9.30
N ILE A 51 2.76 0.23 10.06
CA ILE A 51 3.90 1.13 10.09
C ILE A 51 5.08 0.39 9.48
N LYS A 52 5.58 0.90 8.35
CA LYS A 52 6.72 0.35 7.63
C LYS A 52 7.91 1.27 7.83
N HIS A 53 9.00 0.74 8.38
CA HIS A 53 10.29 1.42 8.45
C HIS A 53 11.19 0.89 7.35
N PHE A 54 11.85 1.78 6.61
CA PHE A 54 12.73 1.43 5.51
C PHE A 54 14.21 1.68 5.88
N GLY A 55 15.12 1.07 5.12
CA GLY A 55 16.56 1.12 5.41
C GLY A 55 17.16 2.52 5.32
N GLU A 56 16.58 3.39 4.49
CA GLU A 56 16.96 4.80 4.37
C GLU A 56 16.40 5.69 5.50
N GLY A 57 15.68 5.10 6.46
CA GLY A 57 15.11 5.81 7.60
C GLY A 57 13.72 6.40 7.36
N SER A 58 13.16 6.26 6.16
CA SER A 58 11.79 6.68 5.89
C SER A 58 10.77 5.82 6.65
N ILE A 59 9.61 6.40 6.97
CA ILE A 59 8.50 5.72 7.64
C ILE A 59 7.23 5.95 6.83
N GLN A 60 6.53 4.86 6.51
CA GLN A 60 5.20 4.92 5.90
C GLN A 60 4.13 4.41 6.87
N HIS A 61 2.99 5.08 6.82
CA HIS A 61 1.81 4.72 7.59
C HIS A 61 0.64 4.43 6.66
N GLU A 62 0.03 3.27 6.83
CA GLU A 62 -1.15 2.86 6.06
C GLU A 62 -2.20 2.29 7.01
N VAL A 63 -3.47 2.58 6.78
CA VAL A 63 -4.57 1.95 7.52
C VAL A 63 -5.28 1.01 6.58
N ILE A 64 -5.31 -0.27 6.92
CA ILE A 64 -5.97 -1.31 6.14
C ILE A 64 -7.23 -1.75 6.88
N ALA A 65 -8.39 -1.57 6.23
CA ALA A 65 -9.64 -2.14 6.69
C ALA A 65 -9.79 -3.57 6.18
N THR A 66 -10.38 -4.45 6.99
CA THR A 66 -10.71 -5.85 6.64
C THR A 66 -12.14 -6.14 7.04
N CYS A 67 -12.91 -6.79 6.16
CA CYS A 67 -14.27 -7.19 6.48
C CYS A 67 -14.29 -8.18 7.66
N GLY A 68 -15.24 -8.00 8.60
CA GLY A 68 -15.48 -8.94 9.69
C GLY A 68 -16.21 -10.22 9.29
N LEU A 69 -16.48 -10.42 7.99
CA LEU A 69 -17.16 -11.59 7.41
C LEU A 69 -16.30 -12.24 6.33
N PRO A 70 -16.60 -13.49 5.91
CA PRO A 70 -15.78 -14.25 4.97
C PRO A 70 -15.78 -13.74 3.51
N CYS A 71 -16.31 -12.54 3.23
CA CYS A 71 -16.28 -11.99 1.87
C CYS A 71 -14.86 -11.57 1.41
N GLY A 72 -13.90 -11.52 2.33
CA GLY A 72 -12.47 -11.33 2.02
C GLY A 72 -12.07 -9.91 1.64
N TRP A 73 -12.98 -8.94 1.67
CA TRP A 73 -12.67 -7.55 1.33
C TRP A 73 -11.63 -6.95 2.26
N ARG A 74 -10.59 -6.36 1.67
CA ARG A 74 -9.54 -5.59 2.36
C ARG A 74 -9.15 -4.40 1.48
N ALA A 75 -8.99 -3.23 2.08
CA ALA A 75 -8.60 -2.04 1.33
C ALA A 75 -7.88 -1.01 2.21
N PRO A 76 -6.97 -0.19 1.64
CA PRO A 76 -6.51 1.03 2.29
C PRO A 76 -7.68 1.97 2.52
N VAL A 77 -7.75 2.57 3.71
CA VAL A 77 -8.78 3.53 4.08
C VAL A 77 -8.17 4.79 4.68
N SER A 78 -8.79 5.95 4.43
CA SER A 78 -8.44 7.16 5.16
C SER A 78 -8.93 7.03 6.60
N MET A 79 -8.04 7.30 7.55
CA MET A 79 -8.38 7.22 8.97
C MET A 79 -9.26 8.42 9.32
N ARG A 80 -10.56 8.21 9.47
CA ARG A 80 -11.48 9.21 10.02
C ARG A 80 -11.71 8.83 11.48
N ARG A 81 -10.92 9.42 12.40
CA ARG A 81 -11.16 9.26 13.84
C ARG A 81 -12.58 9.72 14.14
N MET A 82 -13.35 8.90 14.85
CA MET A 82 -14.71 9.25 15.24
C MET A 82 -14.72 10.42 16.24
N THR A 83 -13.66 10.56 17.02
CA THR A 83 -13.36 11.78 17.78
C THR A 83 -12.50 12.70 16.92
N GLY A 84 -13.14 13.72 16.34
CA GLY A 84 -12.41 14.94 16.01
C GLY A 84 -11.83 15.51 17.29
N SER A 85 -10.53 15.83 17.31
CA SER A 85 -10.05 16.79 18.31
C SER A 85 -10.83 18.10 18.07
N PRO A 86 -11.24 18.83 19.13
CA PRO A 86 -11.77 20.19 18.97
C PRO A 86 -10.79 21.10 18.22
#